data_AF-A0AAJ0D8A0-F1
#
_entry.id   AF-A0AAJ0D8A0-F1
#
_cell.length_a   1.000
_cell.length_b   1.000
_cell.length_c   1.000
_cell.angle_alpha   90.00
_cell.angle_beta   90.00
_cell.angle_gamma   90.00
#
_symmetry.space_group_name_H-M   'P 1'
#
loop_
_entity.id
_entity.type
_entity.pdbx_description
1 polymer ?
#
loop_
_entity_poly.entity_id
_entity_poly.type
_entity_poly.pdbx_seq_one_letter_code
_entity_poly.pdbx_strand_id
1 'polypeptide(L)'
;MRLTRDTSPKMKDALPNPNVNEVPDVDVSEGDVLTKLGTVADRQDMLRMGRKQELRRQFQFWSITGWAVIMACSWEFAVINIVVTLKNGGKAGSIWELIFTVFGMLFVTLIRAGFAEMASMAPTVRICGQLGNINAQQVTALMNLAHPIFVPALWQTSLLPLSILLLVILTNTIIFRKLPVIELVLTILHVLGFIAFVSVLWATADRGSAHDVFTSFDGTGWPSASLAFLTGVTGPVNCFVNADSSVHLGEEIRDAAYVLPRSMVVTAISNYILSLCVVVTLVFCLGDIDAVLGSSIGQPYLAVILNATHSRAVTMVFGVVVLVLVVACSVNGATAASRLLWSFARDGGPPFSAWLAKVRPGWDM
;
A
#
# COMPACT_ATOMS: atom_id res chain seq x y z
N MET A 1 3.48 -18.20 -62.80
CA MET A 1 3.90 -17.59 -61.53
C MET A 1 2.73 -17.71 -60.55
N ARG A 2 2.69 -18.81 -59.78
CA ARG A 2 1.62 -19.12 -58.79
C ARG A 2 2.14 -18.71 -57.41
N LEU A 3 1.50 -17.73 -56.78
CA LEU A 3 1.76 -17.35 -55.39
C LEU A 3 1.01 -18.30 -54.45
N THR A 4 1.73 -18.78 -53.45
CA THR A 4 1.33 -19.75 -52.43
C THR A 4 0.24 -19.19 -51.52
N ARG A 5 -0.79 -20.01 -51.26
CA ARG A 5 -1.87 -19.73 -50.32
C ARG A 5 -1.33 -19.88 -48.89
N ASP A 6 -1.41 -18.79 -48.14
CA ASP A 6 -1.25 -18.72 -46.70
C ASP A 6 -2.27 -19.68 -46.02
N THR A 7 -1.77 -20.53 -45.12
CA THR A 7 -2.53 -21.51 -44.33
C THR A 7 -2.38 -21.17 -42.86
N SER A 8 -2.88 -20.01 -42.45
CA SER A 8 -3.18 -19.74 -41.04
C SER A 8 -4.54 -20.33 -40.67
N PRO A 9 -4.66 -21.08 -39.56
CA PRO A 9 -5.95 -21.61 -39.12
C PRO A 9 -6.84 -20.45 -38.67
N LYS A 10 -8.07 -20.42 -39.19
CA LYS A 10 -9.06 -19.39 -38.89
C LYS A 10 -9.34 -19.38 -37.38
N MET A 11 -9.13 -18.23 -36.77
CA MET A 11 -9.43 -17.85 -35.39
C MET A 11 -10.96 -17.80 -35.13
N LYS A 12 -11.67 -18.89 -35.43
CA LYS A 12 -13.11 -19.07 -35.13
C LYS A 12 -13.40 -20.35 -34.35
N ASP A 13 -12.47 -21.30 -34.32
CA ASP A 13 -12.70 -22.63 -33.75
C ASP A 13 -12.19 -22.78 -32.30
N ALA A 14 -11.84 -21.69 -31.62
CA ALA A 14 -11.26 -21.70 -30.27
C ALA A 14 -12.09 -20.95 -29.20
N LEU A 15 -13.37 -20.65 -29.47
CA LEU A 15 -14.25 -20.00 -28.50
C LEU A 15 -15.27 -21.01 -27.95
N PRO A 16 -15.33 -21.24 -26.62
CA PRO A 16 -16.39 -22.02 -26.01
C PRO A 16 -17.75 -21.39 -26.29
N ASN A 17 -18.72 -22.22 -26.65
CA ASN A 17 -20.12 -21.85 -26.89
C ASN A 17 -20.68 -21.02 -25.70
N PRO A 18 -21.25 -19.82 -25.92
CA PRO A 18 -21.72 -18.95 -24.85
C PRO A 18 -22.94 -19.48 -24.06
N ASN A 19 -23.54 -20.60 -24.46
CA ASN A 19 -24.70 -21.20 -23.79
C ASN A 19 -24.34 -22.50 -23.06
N VAL A 20 -23.69 -22.41 -21.90
CA VAL A 20 -23.56 -23.55 -20.98
C VAL A 20 -24.07 -23.13 -19.60
N ASN A 21 -25.37 -23.34 -19.38
CA ASN A 21 -26.03 -23.27 -18.07
C ASN A 21 -26.02 -24.63 -17.35
N GLU A 22 -25.25 -25.60 -17.81
CA GLU A 22 -25.10 -26.88 -17.14
C GLU A 22 -23.86 -26.82 -16.25
N VAL A 23 -24.03 -27.13 -14.96
CA VAL A 23 -22.94 -27.36 -14.01
C VAL A 23 -22.54 -28.83 -14.16
N PRO A 24 -21.43 -29.17 -14.83
CA PRO A 24 -20.98 -30.55 -14.92
C PRO A 24 -20.28 -30.92 -13.61
N ASP A 25 -20.33 -32.20 -13.24
CA ASP A 25 -19.59 -32.75 -12.10
C ASP A 25 -18.09 -32.45 -12.26
N VAL A 26 -17.53 -31.75 -11.27
CA VAL A 26 -16.24 -31.06 -11.40
C VAL A 26 -15.07 -32.05 -11.31
N ASP A 27 -14.44 -32.32 -12.44
CA ASP A 27 -13.11 -32.92 -12.50
C ASP A 27 -12.05 -31.88 -12.11
N VAL A 28 -11.02 -32.28 -11.35
CA VAL A 28 -10.05 -31.35 -10.71
C VAL A 28 -9.31 -30.47 -11.75
N SER A 29 -9.20 -30.91 -13.01
CA SER A 29 -8.63 -30.13 -14.11
C SER A 29 -9.58 -29.06 -14.68
N GLU A 30 -10.89 -29.28 -14.66
CA GLU A 30 -11.87 -28.27 -15.11
C GLU A 30 -12.09 -27.19 -14.05
N GLY A 31 -12.01 -27.56 -12.78
CA GLY A 31 -12.06 -26.60 -11.66
C GLY A 31 -11.01 -25.50 -11.81
N ASP A 32 -9.77 -25.86 -12.15
CA ASP A 32 -8.64 -24.94 -12.34
C ASP A 32 -8.78 -24.04 -13.58
N VAL A 33 -9.44 -24.55 -14.63
CA VAL A 33 -9.77 -23.79 -15.85
C VAL A 33 -10.90 -22.78 -15.57
N LEU A 34 -11.89 -23.17 -14.76
CA LEU A 34 -12.99 -22.29 -14.34
C LEU A 34 -12.50 -21.14 -13.43
N THR A 35 -11.59 -21.39 -12.49
CA THR A 35 -10.95 -20.32 -11.68
C THR A 35 -10.11 -19.37 -12.53
N LYS A 36 -9.51 -19.87 -13.62
CA LYS A 36 -8.76 -19.03 -14.55
C LYS A 36 -9.67 -18.11 -15.37
N LEU A 37 -10.80 -18.62 -15.84
CA LEU A 37 -11.71 -17.90 -16.75
C LEU A 37 -12.69 -16.95 -16.06
N GLY A 38 -13.00 -17.14 -14.77
CA GLY A 38 -13.90 -16.25 -14.04
C GLY A 38 -15.38 -16.36 -14.44
N THR A 39 -16.14 -15.28 -14.23
CA THR A 39 -17.58 -15.23 -14.57
C THR A 39 -17.82 -15.14 -16.08
N VAL A 40 -19.08 -15.32 -16.50
CA VAL A 40 -19.48 -15.08 -17.91
C VAL A 40 -19.22 -13.63 -18.31
N ALA A 41 -19.49 -12.67 -17.42
CA ALA A 41 -19.25 -11.25 -17.64
C ALA A 41 -17.75 -10.96 -17.83
N ASP A 42 -16.91 -11.54 -16.97
CA ASP A 42 -15.45 -11.45 -17.07
C ASP A 42 -14.92 -11.91 -18.44
N ARG A 43 -15.43 -13.03 -18.95
CA ARG A 43 -15.07 -13.53 -20.28
C ARG A 43 -15.52 -12.59 -21.40
N GLN A 44 -16.73 -12.05 -21.31
CA GLN A 44 -17.25 -11.08 -22.29
C GLN A 44 -16.42 -9.81 -22.32
N ASP A 45 -15.97 -9.31 -21.16
CA ASP A 45 -15.15 -8.10 -21.09
C ASP A 45 -13.74 -8.33 -21.65
N MET A 46 -13.12 -9.48 -21.37
CA MET A 46 -11.85 -9.86 -21.99
C MET A 46 -11.96 -9.98 -23.51
N LEU A 47 -13.05 -10.55 -24.02
CA LEU A 47 -13.35 -10.62 -25.45
C LEU A 47 -13.56 -9.23 -26.07
N ARG A 48 -14.28 -8.33 -25.39
CA ARG A 48 -14.48 -6.93 -25.83
C ARG A 48 -13.17 -6.16 -25.93
N MET A 49 -12.26 -6.37 -24.99
CA MET A 49 -10.94 -5.74 -24.99
C MET A 49 -9.95 -6.42 -25.96
N GLY A 50 -10.31 -7.56 -26.56
CA GLY A 50 -9.41 -8.35 -27.39
C GLY A 50 -8.20 -8.92 -26.63
N ARG A 51 -8.33 -9.09 -25.31
CA ARG A 51 -7.26 -9.58 -24.43
C ARG A 51 -7.51 -11.05 -24.06
N LYS A 52 -6.44 -11.84 -23.99
CA LYS A 52 -6.50 -13.21 -23.47
C LYS A 52 -6.23 -13.21 -21.96
N GLN A 53 -7.04 -13.94 -21.21
CA GLN A 53 -6.86 -14.15 -19.77
C GLN A 53 -5.70 -15.11 -19.53
N GLU A 54 -4.68 -14.64 -18.83
CA GLU A 54 -3.48 -15.42 -18.50
C GLU A 54 -3.34 -15.69 -17.00
N LEU A 55 -3.85 -14.80 -16.14
CA LEU A 55 -3.83 -14.95 -14.68
C LEU A 55 -5.12 -15.59 -14.12
N ARG A 56 -5.06 -16.25 -12.97
CA ARG A 56 -6.24 -16.78 -12.27
C ARG A 56 -6.96 -15.70 -11.50
N ARG A 57 -8.29 -15.77 -11.44
CA ARG A 57 -9.10 -14.86 -10.63
C ARG A 57 -9.12 -15.33 -9.18
N GLN A 58 -8.24 -14.76 -8.37
CA GLN A 58 -8.04 -15.12 -6.96
C GLN A 58 -8.77 -14.18 -6.00
N PHE A 59 -9.03 -12.93 -6.41
CA PHE A 59 -9.56 -11.90 -5.53
C PHE A 59 -11.07 -11.69 -5.70
N GLN A 60 -11.75 -11.65 -4.56
CA GLN A 60 -13.10 -11.12 -4.40
C GLN A 60 -13.06 -9.73 -3.75
N PHE A 61 -14.21 -9.04 -3.71
CA PHE A 61 -14.33 -7.67 -3.18
C PHE A 61 -13.61 -7.46 -1.84
N TRP A 62 -13.93 -8.24 -0.81
CA TRP A 62 -13.33 -8.03 0.52
C TRP A 62 -11.83 -8.36 0.57
N SER A 63 -11.38 -9.36 -0.18
CA SER A 63 -9.95 -9.70 -0.26
C SER A 63 -9.14 -8.62 -1.00
N ILE A 64 -9.67 -8.05 -2.09
CA ILE A 64 -8.95 -6.99 -2.81
C ILE A 64 -8.97 -5.68 -2.03
N THR A 65 -10.07 -5.37 -1.34
CA THR A 65 -10.14 -4.21 -0.46
C THR A 65 -9.18 -4.36 0.72
N GLY A 66 -9.08 -5.54 1.34
CA GLY A 66 -8.09 -5.82 2.40
C GLY A 66 -6.66 -5.62 1.91
N TRP A 67 -6.32 -6.21 0.75
CA TRP A 67 -5.01 -6.02 0.12
C TRP A 67 -4.72 -4.52 -0.16
N ALA A 68 -5.70 -3.77 -0.67
CA ALA A 68 -5.53 -2.35 -1.00
C ALA A 68 -5.41 -1.47 0.26
N VAL A 69 -6.11 -1.81 1.34
CA VAL A 69 -5.97 -1.16 2.66
C VAL A 69 -4.57 -1.38 3.22
N ILE A 70 -4.05 -2.61 3.16
CA ILE A 70 -2.69 -2.92 3.61
C ILE A 70 -1.62 -2.29 2.71
N MET A 71 -1.82 -2.24 1.40
CA MET A 71 -0.91 -1.51 0.52
C MET A 71 -0.87 -0.02 0.87
N ALA A 72 -2.01 0.56 1.23
CA ALA A 72 -2.04 1.95 1.65
C ALA A 72 -1.37 2.21 3.02
N CYS A 73 -1.46 1.27 3.99
CA CYS A 73 -0.86 1.38 5.33
C CYS A 73 -0.98 2.80 5.94
N SER A 74 -2.20 3.33 5.89
CA SER A 74 -2.43 4.77 5.96
C SER A 74 -2.10 5.41 7.31
N TRP A 75 -2.48 4.77 8.42
CA TRP A 75 -2.22 5.31 9.74
C TRP A 75 -0.77 5.06 10.18
N GLU A 76 -0.14 3.98 9.71
CA GLU A 76 1.27 3.69 9.91
C GLU A 76 2.14 4.73 9.21
N PHE A 77 1.88 5.02 7.93
CA PHE A 77 2.60 6.09 7.24
C PHE A 77 2.30 7.46 7.84
N ALA A 78 1.09 7.69 8.36
CA ALA A 78 0.77 8.95 9.02
C ALA A 78 1.64 9.17 10.27
N VAL A 79 1.85 8.15 11.11
CA VAL A 79 2.72 8.27 12.30
C VAL A 79 4.20 8.32 11.97
N ILE A 80 4.64 7.67 10.88
CA ILE A 80 6.03 7.70 10.43
C ILE A 80 6.37 9.06 9.80
N ASN A 81 5.51 9.57 8.92
CA ASN A 81 5.76 10.80 8.16
C ASN A 81 5.41 12.08 8.93
N ILE A 82 4.84 11.97 10.14
CA ILE A 82 4.50 13.14 10.98
C ILE A 82 5.70 14.05 11.24
N VAL A 83 6.94 13.54 11.15
CA VAL A 83 8.18 14.33 11.24
C VAL A 83 8.17 15.52 10.27
N VAL A 84 7.80 15.28 9.00
CA VAL A 84 7.84 16.29 7.93
C VAL A 84 6.83 17.39 8.23
N THR A 85 5.67 16.97 8.67
CA THR A 85 4.51 17.80 8.95
C THR A 85 4.70 18.62 10.23
N LEU A 86 5.26 18.03 11.29
CA LEU A 86 5.59 18.74 12.52
C LEU A 86 6.68 19.79 12.29
N LYS A 87 7.69 19.49 11.47
CA LYS A 87 8.79 20.43 11.15
C LYS A 87 8.35 21.63 10.30
N ASN A 88 7.39 21.44 9.41
CA ASN A 88 7.00 22.46 8.44
C ASN A 88 5.68 23.17 8.77
N GLY A 89 4.84 22.61 9.64
CA GLY A 89 3.52 23.15 9.96
C GLY A 89 3.18 23.15 11.45
N GLY A 90 3.99 22.55 12.30
CA GLY A 90 3.72 22.41 13.73
C GLY A 90 2.50 21.52 14.01
N LYS A 91 1.88 21.72 15.18
CA LYS A 91 0.71 20.93 15.63
C LYS A 91 -0.51 21.19 14.73
N ALA A 92 -0.84 22.46 14.49
CA ALA A 92 -1.98 22.83 13.67
C ALA A 92 -1.78 22.45 12.21
N GLY A 93 -0.60 22.70 11.65
CA GLY A 93 -0.26 22.27 10.29
C GLY A 93 -0.46 20.77 10.12
N SER A 94 -0.15 19.96 11.14
CA SER A 94 -0.34 18.52 11.05
C SER A 94 -1.76 18.05 10.81
N ILE A 95 -2.75 18.76 11.34
CA ILE A 95 -4.15 18.44 11.11
C ILE A 95 -4.64 19.07 9.80
N TRP A 96 -4.34 20.34 9.57
CA TRP A 96 -4.86 21.07 8.42
C TRP A 96 -4.24 20.61 7.09
N GLU A 97 -2.95 20.26 7.06
CA GLU A 97 -2.27 19.68 5.89
C GLU A 97 -2.85 18.31 5.54
N LEU A 98 -3.17 17.50 6.57
CA LEU A 98 -3.84 16.22 6.38
C LEU A 98 -5.24 16.41 5.79
N ILE A 99 -6.05 17.31 6.36
CA ILE A 99 -7.41 17.60 5.85
C ILE A 99 -7.34 18.07 4.39
N PHE A 100 -6.46 19.02 4.09
CA PHE A 100 -6.23 19.51 2.73
C PHE A 100 -5.88 18.36 1.77
N THR A 101 -4.99 17.46 2.21
CA THR A 101 -4.57 16.31 1.42
C THR A 101 -5.70 15.30 1.23
N VAL A 102 -6.50 15.03 2.25
CA VAL A 102 -7.67 14.12 2.18
C VAL A 102 -8.65 14.63 1.13
N PHE A 103 -8.97 15.92 1.12
CA PHE A 103 -9.86 16.49 0.10
C PHE A 103 -9.27 16.36 -1.31
N GLY A 104 -7.99 16.69 -1.50
CA GLY A 104 -7.32 16.58 -2.79
C GLY A 104 -7.24 15.14 -3.30
N MET A 105 -6.84 14.21 -2.44
CA MET A 105 -6.68 12.80 -2.79
C MET A 105 -8.01 12.10 -3.00
N LEU A 106 -9.05 12.44 -2.25
CA LEU A 106 -10.40 11.91 -2.49
C LEU A 106 -10.90 12.28 -3.88
N PHE A 107 -10.74 13.55 -4.29
CA PHE A 107 -11.11 14.00 -5.62
C PHE A 107 -10.35 13.22 -6.70
N VAL A 108 -9.04 13.05 -6.52
CA VAL A 108 -8.18 12.29 -7.42
C VAL A 108 -8.61 10.82 -7.50
N THR A 109 -8.94 10.17 -6.37
CA THR A 109 -9.41 8.77 -6.35
C THR A 109 -10.77 8.64 -7.03
N LEU A 110 -11.70 9.58 -6.85
CA LEU A 110 -13.00 9.56 -7.51
C LEU A 110 -12.85 9.70 -9.03
N ILE A 111 -11.98 10.60 -9.49
CA ILE A 111 -11.64 10.72 -10.92
C ILE A 111 -11.06 9.39 -11.43
N ARG A 112 -10.10 8.81 -10.72
CA ARG A 112 -9.47 7.52 -11.13
C ARG A 112 -10.45 6.36 -11.13
N ALA A 113 -11.37 6.29 -10.18
CA ALA A 113 -12.42 5.28 -10.14
C ALA A 113 -13.37 5.40 -11.35
N GLY A 114 -13.61 6.63 -11.83
CA GLY A 114 -14.38 6.88 -13.04
C GLY A 114 -13.65 6.55 -14.35
N PHE A 115 -12.31 6.65 -14.35
CA PHE A 115 -11.46 6.32 -15.49
C PHE A 115 -10.56 5.11 -15.17
N ALA A 116 -11.17 3.96 -14.87
CA ALA A 116 -10.47 2.73 -14.46
C ALA A 116 -9.29 2.34 -15.40
N GLU A 117 -9.29 2.80 -16.65
CA GLU A 117 -8.26 2.53 -17.66
C GLU A 117 -7.00 3.43 -17.56
N MET A 118 -7.06 4.60 -16.93
CA MET A 118 -5.93 5.56 -16.90
C MET A 118 -4.99 5.43 -15.69
N ALA A 119 -5.24 4.49 -14.77
CA ALA A 119 -4.38 4.31 -13.60
C ALA A 119 -3.02 3.64 -13.92
N SER A 120 -2.83 3.18 -15.16
CA SER A 120 -1.60 2.53 -15.59
C SER A 120 -0.61 3.53 -16.16
N MET A 121 0.10 4.28 -15.31
CA MET A 121 1.48 4.76 -15.55
C MET A 121 1.99 5.61 -14.37
N ALA A 122 2.50 4.96 -13.32
CA ALA A 122 3.43 5.56 -12.37
C ALA A 122 4.48 4.50 -11.97
N PRO A 123 5.74 4.87 -11.68
CA PRO A 123 6.79 3.89 -11.46
C PRO A 123 6.64 3.22 -10.09
N THR A 124 5.88 2.12 -10.02
CA THR A 124 5.72 1.26 -8.84
C THR A 124 7.08 0.74 -8.31
N VAL A 125 8.10 0.70 -9.18
CA VAL A 125 9.49 0.38 -8.80
C VAL A 125 10.08 1.41 -7.81
N ARG A 126 9.74 2.71 -7.94
CA ARG A 126 10.19 3.74 -6.98
C ARG A 126 9.67 3.47 -5.57
N ILE A 127 8.46 2.92 -5.49
CA ILE A 127 7.75 2.68 -4.22
C ILE A 127 8.45 1.57 -3.43
N CYS A 128 8.88 0.47 -4.07
CA CYS A 128 9.55 -0.63 -3.38
C CYS A 128 10.87 -0.21 -2.69
N GLY A 129 11.69 0.61 -3.36
CA GLY A 129 12.94 1.14 -2.79
C GLY A 129 12.69 2.11 -1.64
N GLN A 130 11.69 2.97 -1.74
CA GLN A 130 11.30 3.90 -0.67
C GLN A 130 10.82 3.14 0.58
N LEU A 131 9.97 2.12 0.40
CA LEU A 131 9.46 1.30 1.50
C LEU A 131 10.56 0.51 2.21
N GLY A 132 11.56 0.01 1.47
CA GLY A 132 12.75 -0.61 2.06
C GLY A 132 13.51 0.33 3.00
N ASN A 133 13.65 1.60 2.62
CA ASN A 133 14.27 2.62 3.48
C ASN A 133 13.44 2.92 4.73
N ILE A 134 12.12 3.03 4.60
CA ILE A 134 11.23 3.29 5.75
C ILE A 134 11.32 2.13 6.76
N ASN A 135 11.26 0.88 6.29
CA ASN A 135 11.42 -0.27 7.18
C ASN A 135 12.79 -0.30 7.87
N ALA A 136 13.87 0.05 7.16
CA ALA A 136 15.19 0.14 7.77
C ALA A 136 15.29 1.21 8.85
N GLN A 137 14.62 2.36 8.67
CA GLN A 137 14.50 3.39 9.70
C GLN A 137 13.73 2.88 10.91
N GLN A 138 12.64 2.11 10.72
CA GLN A 138 11.91 1.48 11.82
C GLN A 138 12.77 0.47 12.60
N VAL A 139 13.51 -0.40 11.89
CA VAL A 139 14.44 -1.35 12.53
C VAL A 139 15.49 -0.61 13.36
N THR A 140 16.08 0.44 12.79
CA THR A 140 17.08 1.25 13.48
C THR A 140 16.50 1.94 14.72
N ALA A 141 15.26 2.44 14.65
CA ALA A 141 14.57 3.04 15.77
C ALA A 141 14.29 2.04 16.90
N LEU A 142 13.89 0.82 16.56
CA LEU A 142 13.71 -0.27 17.51
C LEU A 142 15.04 -0.70 18.16
N MET A 143 16.14 -0.68 17.40
CA MET A 143 17.48 -0.93 17.94
C MET A 143 17.91 0.17 18.93
N ASN A 144 17.65 1.45 18.62
CA ASN A 144 17.92 2.56 19.54
C ASN A 144 17.05 2.49 20.81
N LEU A 145 15.81 2.03 20.69
CA LEU A 145 14.92 1.81 21.83
C LEU A 145 15.45 0.68 22.75
N ALA A 146 16.01 -0.38 22.17
CA ALA A 146 16.63 -1.48 22.91
C ALA A 146 17.96 -1.06 23.55
N HIS A 147 18.79 -0.35 22.78
CA HIS A 147 20.15 0.04 23.13
C HIS A 147 20.37 1.54 22.87
N PRO A 148 20.15 2.41 23.88
CA PRO A 148 20.20 3.86 23.71
C PRO A 148 21.55 4.46 23.29
N ILE A 149 22.63 3.68 23.36
CA ILE A 149 24.00 4.09 22.98
C ILE A 149 24.29 3.71 21.51
N PHE A 150 23.40 2.95 20.87
CA PHE A 150 23.58 2.57 19.47
C PHE A 150 23.49 3.81 18.57
N VAL A 151 24.52 4.00 17.74
CA VAL A 151 24.50 4.99 16.66
C VAL A 151 24.68 4.21 15.38
N PRO A 152 23.67 4.20 14.49
CA PRO A 152 23.75 3.43 13.25
C PRO A 152 24.88 3.98 12.37
N ALA A 153 25.81 3.12 12.01
CA ALA A 153 26.86 3.47 11.07
C ALA A 153 26.28 3.67 9.66
N LEU A 154 26.91 4.52 8.83
CA LEU A 154 26.43 4.80 7.47
C LEU A 154 26.24 3.53 6.63
N TRP A 155 27.15 2.57 6.75
CA TRP A 155 27.02 1.29 6.04
C TRP A 155 25.81 0.47 6.50
N GLN A 156 25.42 0.54 7.78
CA GLN A 156 24.22 -0.12 8.30
C GLN A 156 22.97 0.51 7.70
N THR A 157 22.93 1.84 7.61
CA THR A 157 21.80 2.57 6.99
C THR A 157 21.63 2.27 5.50
N SER A 158 22.69 1.83 4.79
CA SER A 158 22.60 1.42 3.38
C SER A 158 22.32 -0.08 3.19
N LEU A 159 22.88 -0.96 4.02
CA LEU A 159 22.69 -2.41 3.89
C LEU A 159 21.33 -2.89 4.41
N LEU A 160 20.79 -2.27 5.46
CA LEU A 160 19.49 -2.65 6.01
C LEU A 160 18.35 -2.55 4.97
N PRO A 161 18.18 -1.44 4.23
CA PRO A 161 17.17 -1.36 3.17
C PRO A 161 17.34 -2.45 2.10
N LEU A 162 18.58 -2.75 1.70
CA LEU A 162 18.87 -3.80 0.71
C LEU A 162 18.50 -5.19 1.23
N SER A 163 18.79 -5.49 2.51
CA SER A 163 18.42 -6.76 3.12
C SER A 163 16.89 -6.95 3.21
N ILE A 164 16.16 -5.87 3.52
CA ILE A 164 14.69 -5.88 3.58
C ILE A 164 14.11 -6.06 2.18
N LEU A 165 14.68 -5.40 1.17
CA LEU A 165 14.25 -5.56 -0.22
C LEU A 165 14.45 -7.02 -0.70
N LEU A 166 15.58 -7.65 -0.36
CA LEU A 166 15.83 -9.05 -0.66
C LEU A 166 14.80 -9.97 0.01
N LEU A 167 14.46 -9.72 1.28
CA LEU A 167 13.42 -10.47 2.00
C LEU A 167 12.04 -10.30 1.34
N VAL A 168 11.70 -9.09 0.93
CA VAL A 168 10.44 -8.78 0.22
C VAL A 168 10.36 -9.55 -1.10
N ILE A 169 11.44 -9.54 -1.89
CA ILE A 169 11.51 -10.29 -3.16
C ILE A 169 11.35 -11.80 -2.91
N LEU A 170 12.03 -12.33 -1.89
CA LEU A 170 11.96 -13.75 -1.55
C LEU A 170 10.54 -14.17 -1.14
N THR A 171 9.90 -13.36 -0.29
CA THR A 171 8.53 -13.57 0.21
C THR A 171 7.53 -13.53 -0.94
N ASN A 172 7.62 -12.51 -1.81
CA ASN A 172 6.75 -12.36 -2.98
C ASN A 172 6.90 -13.54 -3.96
N THR A 173 8.09 -14.13 -4.05
CA THR A 173 8.35 -15.28 -4.92
C THR A 173 7.77 -16.58 -4.32
N ILE A 174 7.92 -16.84 -3.02
CA ILE A 174 7.59 -18.15 -2.43
C ILE A 174 6.13 -18.24 -1.93
N ILE A 175 5.58 -17.15 -1.39
CA ILE A 175 4.36 -17.19 -0.56
C ILE A 175 3.08 -16.78 -1.34
N PHE A 176 3.19 -16.48 -2.64
CA PHE A 176 2.12 -15.91 -3.46
C PHE A 176 0.75 -16.61 -3.34
N ARG A 177 0.69 -17.95 -3.37
CA ARG A 177 -0.59 -18.70 -3.31
C ARG A 177 -1.35 -18.56 -1.99
N LYS A 178 -0.68 -18.14 -0.91
CA LYS A 178 -1.29 -17.92 0.40
C LYS A 178 -1.61 -16.44 0.67
N LEU A 179 -1.31 -15.54 -0.28
CA LEU A 179 -1.52 -14.10 -0.11
C LEU A 179 -2.95 -13.76 0.33
N PRO A 180 -4.04 -14.27 -0.28
CA PRO A 180 -5.39 -13.86 0.12
C PRO A 180 -5.71 -14.11 1.60
N VAL A 181 -5.20 -15.21 2.17
CA VAL A 181 -5.39 -15.54 3.60
C VAL A 181 -4.49 -14.69 4.48
N ILE A 182 -3.24 -14.48 4.07
CA ILE A 182 -2.28 -13.64 4.79
C ILE A 182 -2.79 -12.20 4.84
N GLU A 183 -3.31 -11.66 3.74
CA GLU A 183 -3.89 -10.32 3.68
C GLU A 183 -5.07 -10.15 4.65
N LEU A 184 -5.93 -11.17 4.79
CA LEU A 184 -7.03 -11.11 5.75
C LEU A 184 -6.50 -11.01 7.19
N VAL A 185 -5.48 -11.81 7.54
CA VAL A 185 -4.85 -11.77 8.86
C VAL A 185 -4.15 -10.43 9.11
N LEU A 186 -3.45 -9.90 8.10
CA LEU A 186 -2.79 -8.59 8.18
C LEU A 186 -3.81 -7.45 8.31
N THR A 187 -4.95 -7.54 7.62
CA THR A 187 -6.05 -6.57 7.77
C THR A 187 -6.61 -6.57 9.19
N ILE A 188 -6.76 -7.75 9.81
CA ILE A 188 -7.16 -7.84 11.23
C ILE A 188 -6.09 -7.20 12.12
N LEU A 189 -4.80 -7.50 11.90
CA LEU A 189 -3.70 -6.90 12.65
C LEU A 189 -3.65 -5.38 12.49
N HIS A 190 -3.91 -4.85 11.29
CA HIS A 190 -3.96 -3.43 11.00
C HIS A 190 -5.05 -2.72 11.80
N VAL A 191 -6.28 -3.27 11.81
CA VAL A 191 -7.41 -2.71 12.56
C VAL A 191 -7.19 -2.81 14.06
N LEU A 192 -6.75 -3.97 14.56
CA LEU A 192 -6.47 -4.15 15.99
C LEU A 192 -5.29 -3.30 16.45
N GLY A 193 -4.26 -3.17 15.64
CA GLY A 193 -3.11 -2.30 15.87
C GLY A 193 -3.51 -0.84 16.00
N PHE A 194 -4.38 -0.35 15.10
CA PHE A 194 -4.97 0.99 15.19
C PHE A 194 -5.74 1.19 16.50
N ILE A 195 -6.66 0.28 16.84
CA ILE A 195 -7.48 0.39 18.06
C ILE A 195 -6.58 0.38 19.30
N ALA A 196 -5.59 -0.51 19.36
CA ALA A 196 -4.64 -0.60 20.46
C ALA A 196 -3.79 0.68 20.57
N PHE A 197 -3.30 1.22 19.45
CA PHE A 197 -2.50 2.44 19.42
C PHE A 197 -3.26 3.64 19.98
N VAL A 198 -4.48 3.87 19.48
CA VAL A 198 -5.32 4.99 19.91
C VAL A 198 -5.74 4.82 21.37
N SER A 199 -6.21 3.63 21.77
CA SER A 199 -6.67 3.39 23.14
C SER A 199 -5.57 3.55 24.18
N VAL A 200 -4.35 3.09 23.91
CA VAL A 200 -3.21 3.28 24.82
C VAL A 200 -2.90 4.76 24.99
N LEU A 201 -2.76 5.51 23.91
CA LEU A 201 -2.48 6.95 24.01
C LEU A 201 -3.59 7.70 24.74
N TRP A 202 -4.87 7.38 24.46
CA TRP A 202 -5.99 8.03 25.15
C TRP A 202 -6.07 7.71 26.64
N ALA A 203 -5.59 6.53 27.05
CA ALA A 203 -5.60 6.07 28.43
C ALA A 203 -4.41 6.59 29.24
N THR A 204 -3.23 6.78 28.62
CA THR A 204 -1.99 7.06 29.36
C THR A 204 -1.39 8.43 29.11
N ALA A 205 -1.69 9.09 27.98
CA ALA A 205 -1.05 10.35 27.62
C ALA A 205 -1.78 11.57 28.21
N ASP A 206 -0.99 12.54 28.67
CA ASP A 206 -1.49 13.89 28.95
C ASP A 206 -1.88 14.58 27.64
N ARG A 207 -3.03 15.27 27.67
CA ARG A 207 -3.62 15.87 26.47
C ARG A 207 -3.33 17.36 26.42
N GLY A 208 -2.82 17.81 25.27
CA GLY A 208 -2.65 19.22 24.98
C GLY A 208 -3.99 19.97 24.89
N SER A 209 -3.93 21.31 24.98
CA SER A 209 -5.12 22.14 24.81
C SER A 209 -5.61 22.12 23.36
N ALA A 210 -6.93 22.06 23.16
CA ALA A 210 -7.51 22.05 21.82
C ALA A 210 -7.14 23.32 21.02
N HIS A 211 -7.05 24.47 21.69
CA HIS A 211 -6.62 25.71 21.04
C HIS A 211 -5.20 25.56 20.48
N ASP A 212 -4.23 25.16 21.30
CA ASP A 212 -2.85 24.94 20.86
C ASP A 212 -2.76 23.95 19.68
N VAL A 213 -3.48 22.84 19.77
CA VAL A 213 -3.49 21.79 18.74
C VAL A 213 -4.01 22.29 17.38
N PHE A 214 -5.06 23.12 17.35
CA PHE A 214 -5.68 23.55 16.10
C PHE A 214 -5.19 24.91 15.57
N THR A 215 -4.52 25.72 16.40
CA THR A 215 -4.10 27.09 16.01
C THR A 215 -2.59 27.33 16.05
N SER A 216 -1.80 26.46 16.66
CA SER A 216 -0.33 26.62 16.69
C SER A 216 0.30 26.16 15.38
N PHE A 217 0.48 27.11 14.45
CA PHE A 217 1.24 26.92 13.22
C PHE A 217 2.70 27.25 13.46
N ASP A 218 3.59 26.37 13.02
CA ASP A 218 5.01 26.63 12.95
C ASP A 218 5.41 26.83 11.48
N GLY A 219 6.12 27.92 11.20
CA GLY A 219 6.67 28.24 9.87
C GLY A 219 8.17 28.47 9.90
N THR A 220 8.84 28.06 10.98
CA THR A 220 10.28 28.21 11.14
C THR A 220 11.02 27.55 9.97
N GLY A 221 11.98 28.27 9.39
CA GLY A 221 12.75 27.82 8.23
C GLY A 221 12.18 28.19 6.85
N TRP A 222 10.98 28.78 6.76
CA TRP A 222 10.38 29.22 5.49
C TRP A 222 10.10 30.73 5.45
N PRO A 223 10.11 31.37 4.25
CA PRO A 223 9.81 32.80 4.12
C PRO A 223 8.37 33.19 4.52
N SER A 224 7.44 32.23 4.51
CA SER A 224 6.06 32.44 4.96
C SER A 224 5.47 31.14 5.52
N ALA A 225 4.53 31.29 6.47
CA ALA A 225 3.78 30.16 7.02
C ALA A 225 2.98 29.39 5.95
N SER A 226 2.55 30.06 4.88
CA SER A 226 1.87 29.42 3.74
C SER A 226 2.79 28.52 2.93
N LEU A 227 4.05 28.91 2.72
CA LEU A 227 5.03 28.06 2.05
C LEU A 227 5.42 26.88 2.94
N ALA A 228 5.59 27.12 4.24
CA ALA A 228 5.82 26.07 5.22
C ALA A 228 4.72 25.01 5.17
N PHE A 229 3.45 25.44 5.25
CA PHE A 229 2.27 24.59 5.11
C PHE A 229 2.28 23.77 3.80
N LEU A 230 2.50 24.43 2.65
CA LEU A 230 2.51 23.74 1.35
C LEU A 230 3.63 22.70 1.24
N THR A 231 4.77 22.91 1.91
CA THR A 231 5.87 21.94 1.94
C THR A 231 5.58 20.78 2.90
N GLY A 232 4.85 21.03 4.00
CA GLY A 232 4.41 20.02 4.97
C GLY A 232 3.41 19.01 4.39
N VAL A 233 2.55 19.45 3.45
CA VAL A 233 1.59 18.61 2.70
C VAL A 233 2.25 17.37 2.06
N THR A 234 3.55 17.42 1.75
CA THR A 234 4.29 16.25 1.22
C THR A 234 4.25 15.02 2.14
N GLY A 235 4.19 15.20 3.46
CA GLY A 235 4.09 14.11 4.42
C GLY A 235 2.76 13.35 4.29
N PRO A 236 1.61 14.01 4.48
CA PRO A 236 0.29 13.41 4.28
C PRO A 236 0.06 12.85 2.87
N VAL A 237 0.59 13.49 1.83
CA VAL A 237 0.49 12.99 0.44
C VAL A 237 1.04 11.57 0.33
N ASN A 238 2.20 11.30 0.93
CA ASN A 238 2.80 9.96 0.91
C ASN A 238 1.93 8.88 1.58
N CYS A 239 0.99 9.25 2.45
CA CYS A 239 0.10 8.31 3.13
C CYS A 239 -1.07 7.84 2.24
N PHE A 240 -1.38 8.58 1.16
CA PHE A 240 -2.63 8.40 0.41
C PHE A 240 -2.44 8.11 -1.09
N VAL A 241 -1.22 8.13 -1.60
CA VAL A 241 -0.91 7.90 -3.02
C VAL A 241 -1.37 6.52 -3.53
N ASN A 242 -1.48 5.52 -2.64
CA ASN A 242 -1.65 4.10 -3.01
C ASN A 242 -3.12 3.60 -3.03
N ALA A 243 -4.10 4.51 -2.96
CA ALA A 243 -5.52 4.13 -2.91
C ALA A 243 -6.04 3.43 -4.18
N ASP A 244 -5.33 3.55 -5.30
CA ASP A 244 -5.65 2.92 -6.59
C ASP A 244 -4.92 1.59 -6.82
N SER A 245 -4.13 1.13 -5.86
CA SER A 245 -3.26 -0.04 -6.02
C SER A 245 -3.96 -1.32 -6.49
N SER A 246 -5.26 -1.49 -6.19
CA SER A 246 -6.05 -2.65 -6.64
C SER A 246 -6.15 -2.78 -8.16
N VAL A 247 -5.96 -1.69 -8.92
CA VAL A 247 -6.02 -1.70 -10.39
C VAL A 247 -4.91 -2.56 -11.00
N HIS A 248 -3.78 -2.67 -10.32
CA HIS A 248 -2.63 -3.46 -10.77
C HIS A 248 -2.89 -4.97 -10.72
N LEU A 249 -3.93 -5.38 -9.99
CA LEU A 249 -4.38 -6.77 -9.88
C LEU A 249 -5.72 -7.00 -10.60
N GLY A 250 -6.13 -6.10 -11.49
CA GLY A 250 -7.42 -6.16 -12.19
C GLY A 250 -7.72 -7.51 -12.85
N GLU A 251 -6.71 -8.13 -13.48
CA GLU A 251 -6.85 -9.43 -14.16
C GLU A 251 -7.08 -10.61 -13.18
N GLU A 252 -6.75 -10.44 -11.89
CA GLU A 252 -6.95 -11.43 -10.82
C GLU A 252 -8.25 -11.21 -10.01
N ILE A 253 -9.00 -10.14 -10.30
CA ILE A 253 -10.25 -9.81 -9.60
C ILE A 253 -11.44 -10.40 -10.35
N ARG A 254 -12.37 -11.05 -9.63
CA ARG A 254 -13.65 -11.47 -10.19
C ARG A 254 -14.60 -10.28 -10.37
N ASP A 255 -15.26 -10.17 -11.52
CA ASP A 255 -16.16 -9.06 -11.88
C ASP A 255 -15.49 -7.68 -11.72
N ALA A 256 -14.27 -7.57 -12.27
CA ALA A 256 -13.36 -6.44 -12.06
C ALA A 256 -13.98 -5.07 -12.38
N ALA A 257 -14.81 -4.97 -13.43
CA ALA A 257 -15.47 -3.72 -13.84
C ALA A 257 -16.33 -3.09 -12.72
N TYR A 258 -16.88 -3.91 -11.82
CA TYR A 258 -17.73 -3.43 -10.71
C TYR A 258 -17.01 -3.43 -9.38
N VAL A 259 -16.18 -4.45 -9.12
CA VAL A 259 -15.48 -4.62 -7.85
C VAL A 259 -14.38 -3.58 -7.68
N LEU A 260 -13.65 -3.26 -8.76
CA LEU A 260 -12.49 -2.41 -8.71
C LEU A 260 -12.81 -0.96 -8.31
N PRO A 261 -13.77 -0.23 -8.95
CA PRO A 261 -14.07 1.15 -8.57
C PRO A 261 -14.61 1.27 -7.15
N ARG A 262 -15.42 0.29 -6.71
CA ARG A 262 -15.97 0.26 -5.35
C ARG A 262 -14.88 0.01 -4.31
N SER A 263 -13.96 -0.91 -4.59
CA SER A 263 -12.83 -1.20 -3.70
C SER A 263 -11.94 0.03 -3.51
N MET A 264 -11.65 0.78 -4.58
CA MET A 264 -10.85 2.00 -4.51
C MET A 264 -11.48 3.05 -3.59
N VAL A 265 -12.80 3.29 -3.72
CA VAL A 265 -13.51 4.28 -2.91
C VAL A 265 -13.58 3.85 -1.44
N VAL A 266 -13.90 2.58 -1.17
CA VAL A 266 -13.95 2.06 0.22
C VAL A 266 -12.57 2.15 0.87
N THR A 267 -11.52 1.74 0.15
CA THR A 267 -10.14 1.80 0.63
C THR A 267 -9.71 3.24 0.93
N ALA A 268 -10.04 4.19 0.06
CA ALA A 268 -9.72 5.59 0.29
C ALA A 268 -10.42 6.13 1.54
N ILE A 269 -11.75 5.97 1.64
CA ILE A 269 -12.52 6.48 2.78
C ILE A 269 -12.05 5.86 4.10
N SER A 270 -11.86 4.54 4.15
CA SER A 270 -11.43 3.86 5.38
C SER A 270 -10.06 4.36 5.83
N ASN A 271 -9.10 4.48 4.91
CA ASN A 271 -7.76 4.94 5.22
C ASN A 271 -7.73 6.41 5.66
N TYR A 272 -8.53 7.28 5.04
CA TYR A 272 -8.57 8.70 5.39
C TYR A 272 -9.11 8.91 6.81
N ILE A 273 -10.14 8.16 7.19
CA ILE A 273 -10.70 8.21 8.56
C ILE A 273 -9.65 7.72 9.57
N LEU A 274 -8.99 6.59 9.30
CA LEU A 274 -7.98 6.03 10.21
C LEU A 274 -6.80 7.01 10.39
N SER A 275 -6.25 7.54 9.31
CA SER A 275 -5.15 8.52 9.39
C SER A 275 -5.56 9.79 10.14
N LEU A 276 -6.76 10.32 9.90
CA LEU A 276 -7.26 11.50 10.62
C LEU A 276 -7.36 11.25 12.12
N CYS A 277 -7.94 10.11 12.52
CA CYS A 277 -8.03 9.73 13.92
C CYS A 277 -6.66 9.61 14.60
N VAL A 278 -5.68 8.98 13.93
CA VAL A 278 -4.33 8.80 14.50
C VAL A 278 -3.57 10.11 14.57
N VAL A 279 -3.60 10.94 13.54
CA VAL A 279 -2.87 12.23 13.55
C VAL A 279 -3.43 13.15 14.62
N VAL A 280 -4.76 13.27 14.72
CA VAL A 280 -5.39 14.06 15.79
C VAL A 280 -4.95 13.52 17.15
N THR A 281 -5.05 12.19 17.36
CA THR A 281 -4.62 11.56 18.62
C THR A 281 -3.17 11.86 18.95
N LEU A 282 -2.27 11.69 17.99
CA LEU A 282 -0.83 11.85 18.19
C LEU A 282 -0.48 13.32 18.49
N VAL A 283 -1.07 14.28 17.78
CA VAL A 283 -0.83 15.72 18.01
C VAL A 283 -1.36 16.15 19.39
N PHE A 284 -2.50 15.63 19.84
CA PHE A 284 -3.00 15.86 21.20
C PHE A 284 -2.09 15.27 22.29
N CYS A 285 -1.43 14.14 22.01
CA CYS A 285 -0.56 13.43 22.95
C CYS A 285 0.93 13.76 22.78
N LEU A 286 1.29 14.66 21.86
CA LEU A 286 2.66 14.89 21.42
C LEU A 286 3.56 15.45 22.53
N GLY A 287 3.02 16.36 23.34
CA GLY A 287 3.80 17.14 24.30
C GLY A 287 4.68 18.20 23.61
N ASP A 288 5.95 18.25 23.99
CA ASP A 288 6.98 19.13 23.43
C ASP A 288 7.48 18.61 22.07
N ILE A 289 7.32 19.42 21.02
CA ILE A 289 7.68 19.07 19.65
C ILE A 289 9.20 18.87 19.53
N ASP A 290 10.00 19.76 20.12
CA ASP A 290 11.46 19.75 19.95
C ASP A 290 12.07 18.53 20.64
N ALA A 291 11.56 18.16 21.81
CA ALA A 291 11.98 16.96 22.53
C ALA A 291 11.68 15.68 21.74
N VAL A 292 10.52 15.61 21.08
CA VAL A 292 10.12 14.45 20.28
C VAL A 292 10.90 14.38 18.97
N LEU A 293 11.11 15.50 18.28
CA LEU A 293 11.87 15.57 17.03
C LEU A 293 13.38 15.36 17.24
N GLY A 294 13.91 15.76 18.40
CA GLY A 294 15.31 15.57 18.79
C GLY A 294 15.62 14.21 19.43
N SER A 295 14.63 13.32 19.57
CA SER A 295 14.81 12.02 20.21
C SER A 295 15.82 11.13 19.47
N SER A 296 16.72 10.50 20.23
CA SER A 296 17.68 9.52 19.70
C SER A 296 17.03 8.27 19.10
N ILE A 297 15.74 8.03 19.39
CA ILE A 297 14.96 6.93 18.79
C ILE A 297 14.83 7.14 17.27
N GLY A 298 14.82 8.40 16.79
CA GLY A 298 14.73 8.71 15.36
C GLY A 298 13.34 8.57 14.74
N GLN A 299 12.33 8.18 15.52
CA GLN A 299 10.92 8.08 15.12
C GLN A 299 10.02 8.75 16.16
N PRO A 300 9.42 9.92 15.86
CA PRO A 300 8.59 10.69 16.79
C PRO A 300 7.48 9.91 17.47
N TYR A 301 6.74 9.08 16.73
CA TYR A 301 5.61 8.37 17.29
C TYR A 301 6.01 7.37 18.39
N LEU A 302 7.19 6.74 18.27
CA LEU A 302 7.73 5.86 19.32
C LEU A 302 8.13 6.67 20.56
N ALA A 303 8.71 7.85 20.37
CA ALA A 303 9.02 8.75 21.49
C ALA A 303 7.76 9.20 22.21
N VAL A 304 6.67 9.52 21.49
CA VAL A 304 5.37 9.87 22.07
C VAL A 304 4.81 8.71 22.90
N ILE A 305 4.80 7.48 22.37
CA ILE A 305 4.33 6.31 23.13
C ILE A 305 5.20 6.09 24.38
N LEU A 306 6.52 6.22 24.25
CA LEU A 306 7.43 6.04 25.38
C LEU A 306 7.22 7.11 26.46
N ASN A 307 7.00 8.36 26.07
CA ASN A 307 6.71 9.45 26.99
C ASN A 307 5.36 9.27 27.68
N ALA A 308 4.35 8.76 26.97
CA ALA A 308 3.01 8.54 27.51
C ALA A 308 2.91 7.30 28.41
N THR A 309 3.60 6.21 28.08
CA THR A 309 3.46 4.92 28.78
C THR A 309 4.59 4.65 29.78
N HIS A 310 5.71 5.38 29.67
CA HIS A 310 6.96 5.14 30.38
C HIS A 310 7.49 3.69 30.27
N SER A 311 7.00 2.92 29.29
CA SER A 311 7.28 1.50 29.16
C SER A 311 7.92 1.18 27.82
N ARG A 312 9.21 0.83 27.84
CA ARG A 312 9.94 0.42 26.63
C ARG A 312 9.34 -0.82 25.97
N ALA A 313 8.78 -1.74 26.77
CA ALA A 313 8.18 -2.96 26.26
C ALA A 313 6.93 -2.66 25.40
N VAL A 314 6.06 -1.75 25.88
CA VAL A 314 4.86 -1.33 25.14
C VAL A 314 5.25 -0.62 23.86
N THR A 315 6.18 0.35 23.94
CA THR A 315 6.71 1.06 22.76
C THR A 315 7.31 0.09 21.73
N MET A 316 8.05 -0.93 22.20
CA MET A 316 8.65 -1.93 21.32
C MET A 316 7.61 -2.79 20.61
N VAL A 317 6.57 -3.24 21.32
CA VAL A 317 5.47 -4.01 20.71
C VAL A 317 4.79 -3.19 19.62
N PHE A 318 4.45 -1.92 19.88
CA PHE A 318 3.85 -1.07 18.85
C PHE A 318 4.76 -0.85 17.64
N GLY A 319 6.04 -0.57 17.87
CA GLY A 319 6.99 -0.39 16.76
C GLY A 319 7.20 -1.66 15.94
N VAL A 320 7.16 -2.85 16.57
CA VAL A 320 7.20 -4.13 15.84
C VAL A 320 5.93 -4.36 15.03
N VAL A 321 4.75 -4.04 15.57
CA VAL A 321 3.48 -4.14 14.81
C VAL A 321 3.51 -3.24 13.58
N VAL A 322 3.93 -1.98 13.73
CA VAL A 322 4.08 -1.03 12.62
C VAL A 322 5.11 -1.57 11.60
N LEU A 323 6.26 -2.07 12.05
CA LEU A 323 7.27 -2.67 11.18
C LEU A 323 6.71 -3.85 10.37
N VAL A 324 5.98 -4.77 10.99
CA VAL A 324 5.38 -5.92 10.30
C VAL A 324 4.39 -5.47 9.22
N LEU A 325 3.54 -4.48 9.53
CA LEU A 325 2.55 -3.95 8.58
C LEU A 325 3.23 -3.22 7.41
N VAL A 326 4.28 -2.42 7.65
CA VAL A 326 5.02 -1.73 6.58
C VAL A 326 5.86 -2.70 5.73
N VAL A 327 6.38 -3.79 6.31
CA VAL A 327 6.99 -4.88 5.53
C VAL A 327 5.93 -5.56 4.65
N ALA A 328 4.74 -5.81 5.17
CA ALA A 328 3.65 -6.37 4.36
C ALA A 328 3.23 -5.46 3.20
N CYS A 329 3.09 -4.15 3.45
CA CYS A 329 2.90 -3.14 2.40
C CYS A 329 4.01 -3.22 1.31
N SER A 330 5.26 -3.46 1.72
CA SER A 330 6.39 -3.62 0.77
C SER A 330 6.25 -4.87 -0.09
N VAL A 331 5.78 -5.98 0.48
CA VAL A 331 5.46 -7.21 -0.26
C VAL A 331 4.34 -6.96 -1.28
N ASN A 332 3.25 -6.32 -0.86
CA ASN A 332 2.15 -5.96 -1.76
C ASN A 332 2.59 -5.01 -2.88
N GLY A 333 3.44 -4.02 -2.57
CA GLY A 333 4.06 -3.15 -3.57
C GLY A 333 4.91 -3.92 -4.59
N ALA A 334 5.69 -4.91 -4.14
CA ALA A 334 6.48 -5.77 -5.03
C ALA A 334 5.57 -6.66 -5.91
N THR A 335 4.47 -7.19 -5.36
CA THR A 335 3.47 -7.93 -6.14
C THR A 335 2.89 -7.05 -7.25
N ALA A 336 2.40 -5.86 -6.92
CA ALA A 336 1.83 -4.92 -7.89
C ALA A 336 2.85 -4.49 -8.96
N ALA A 337 4.09 -4.19 -8.55
CA ALA A 337 5.16 -3.81 -9.48
C ALA A 337 5.51 -4.96 -10.46
N SER A 338 5.58 -6.19 -9.95
CA SER A 338 5.87 -7.37 -10.78
C SER A 338 4.79 -7.60 -11.85
N ARG A 339 3.52 -7.34 -11.50
CA ARG A 339 2.37 -7.45 -12.40
C ARG A 339 2.35 -6.40 -13.48
N LEU A 340 2.62 -5.16 -13.11
CA LEU A 340 2.71 -4.05 -14.05
C LEU A 340 3.88 -4.25 -15.03
N LEU A 341 5.04 -4.68 -14.52
CA LEU A 341 6.20 -4.94 -15.37
C LEU A 341 5.94 -6.09 -16.34
N TRP A 342 5.30 -7.16 -15.88
CA TRP A 342 4.95 -8.29 -16.72
C TRP A 342 3.92 -7.93 -17.79
N SER A 343 2.85 -7.19 -17.44
CA SER A 343 1.83 -6.78 -18.42
C SER A 343 2.39 -5.80 -19.45
N PHE A 344 3.29 -4.90 -19.04
CA PHE A 344 4.00 -3.99 -19.95
C PHE A 344 5.02 -4.74 -20.83
N ALA A 345 5.70 -5.76 -20.29
CA ALA A 345 6.60 -6.62 -21.06
C ALA A 345 5.84 -7.45 -22.11
N ARG A 346 4.62 -7.90 -21.81
CA ARG A 346 3.75 -8.58 -22.77
C ARG A 346 3.44 -7.70 -23.99
N ASP A 347 3.28 -6.40 -23.77
CA ASP A 347 3.00 -5.42 -24.82
C ASP A 347 4.28 -4.93 -25.53
N GLY A 348 5.44 -5.51 -25.22
CA GLY A 348 6.71 -5.20 -25.89
C GLY A 348 7.36 -3.88 -25.46
N GLY A 349 6.87 -3.24 -24.39
CA GLY A 349 7.31 -1.91 -23.97
C GLY A 349 8.76 -1.81 -23.43
N PRO A 350 9.17 -2.61 -22.43
CA PRO A 350 10.48 -2.49 -21.80
C PRO A 350 11.59 -3.20 -22.60
N PRO A 351 12.86 -2.80 -22.41
CA PRO A 351 13.98 -3.57 -22.94
C PRO A 351 13.95 -5.01 -22.39
N PHE A 352 14.35 -5.98 -23.20
CA PHE A 352 14.27 -7.41 -22.87
C PHE A 352 12.85 -7.92 -22.54
N SER A 353 11.82 -7.32 -23.14
CA SER A 353 10.40 -7.69 -22.99
C SER A 353 10.15 -9.20 -23.14
N ALA A 354 10.78 -9.86 -24.11
CA ALA A 354 10.64 -11.31 -24.31
C ALA A 354 11.11 -12.16 -23.12
N TRP A 355 12.09 -11.68 -22.34
CA TRP A 355 12.55 -12.34 -21.12
C TRP A 355 11.64 -12.00 -19.93
N LEU A 356 11.27 -10.72 -19.78
CA LEU A 356 10.41 -10.25 -18.68
C LEU A 356 8.97 -10.77 -18.76
N ALA A 357 8.45 -11.05 -19.95
CA ALA A 357 7.10 -11.57 -20.15
C ALA A 357 6.97 -13.07 -19.81
N LYS A 358 8.08 -13.79 -19.63
CA LYS A 358 8.07 -15.24 -19.46
C LYS A 358 7.77 -15.65 -18.02
N VAL A 359 6.65 -16.32 -17.81
CA VAL A 359 6.29 -17.00 -16.55
C VAL A 359 6.62 -18.48 -16.65
N ARG A 360 7.12 -19.10 -15.57
CA ARG A 360 7.43 -20.53 -15.54
C ARG A 360 6.14 -21.35 -15.40
N PRO A 361 5.95 -22.43 -16.17
CA PRO A 361 4.82 -23.35 -15.99
C PRO A 361 4.74 -23.87 -14.55
N GLY A 362 3.54 -23.93 -13.97
CA GLY A 362 3.32 -24.31 -12.57
C GLY A 362 3.52 -23.18 -11.57
N TRP A 363 4.10 -22.06 -12.00
CA TRP A 363 3.99 -20.74 -11.36
C TRP A 363 2.93 -19.91 -12.05
N ASP A 364 2.06 -20.56 -12.83
CA ASP A 364 0.93 -19.97 -13.53
C ASP A 364 -0.03 -19.44 -12.48
N MET A 365 0.08 -18.14 -12.28
CA MET A 365 -0.63 -17.32 -11.32
C MET A 365 -2.11 -17.31 -11.59
#